data_AF-A0AAW7K7A3-F1
#
_entry.id   AF-A0AAW7K7A3-F1
#
_cell.length_a   1.000
_cell.length_b   1.000
_cell.length_c   1.000
_cell.angle_alpha   90.00
_cell.angle_beta   90.00
_cell.angle_gamma   90.00
#
_symmetry.space_group_name_H-M   'P 1'
#
loop_
_entity.id
_entity.type
_entity.pdbx_description
1 polymer ?
#
loop_
_entity_poly.entity_id
_entity_poly.type
_entity_poly.pdbx_seq_one_letter_code
_entity_poly.pdbx_strand_id
1 'polypeptide(L)' 'MRDNGNLSLPEDWLTQCGLIGQPLAISVMPSQVDIQI' A
#
# COMPACT_ATOMS: atom_id res chain seq x y z
N MET A 1 12.30 -7.53 -19.12
CA MET A 1 11.07 -6.83 -18.68
C MET A 1 11.49 -5.72 -17.74
N ARG A 2 11.04 -4.48 -17.96
CA ARG A 2 11.20 -3.40 -16.99
C ARG A 2 10.11 -3.59 -15.94
N ASP A 3 10.51 -3.73 -14.69
CA ASP A 3 9.59 -3.62 -13.57
C ASP A 3 9.01 -2.20 -13.59
N ASN A 4 7.69 -2.08 -13.61
CA ASN A 4 6.99 -0.79 -13.60
C ASN A 4 6.84 -0.23 -12.18
N GLY A 5 7.39 -0.93 -11.18
CA GLY A 5 7.31 -0.52 -9.78
C GLY A 5 5.90 -0.62 -9.21
N ASN A 6 5.04 -1.47 -9.81
CA ASN A 6 3.67 -1.63 -9.33
C ASN A 6 3.61 -2.65 -8.18
N LEU A 7 3.05 -2.23 -7.05
CA LEU A 7 2.76 -3.08 -5.90
C LEU A 7 1.25 -3.35 -5.85
N SER A 8 0.86 -4.58 -6.18
CA SER A 8 -0.52 -5.04 -6.00
C SER A 8 -0.67 -5.72 -4.64
N LEU A 9 -1.61 -5.25 -3.83
CA LEU A 9 -1.99 -5.89 -2.57
C LEU A 9 -3.17 -6.84 -2.82
N PRO A 10 -3.38 -7.85 -1.96
CA PRO A 10 -4.59 -8.66 -1.99
C PRO A 10 -5.85 -7.79 -1.89
N GLU A 11 -6.91 -8.19 -2.60
CA GLU A 11 -8.18 -7.45 -2.70
C GLU A 11 -8.75 -7.07 -1.33
N ASP A 12 -8.65 -7.97 -0.35
CA ASP A 12 -9.21 -7.79 0.98
C ASP A 12 -8.27 -7.08 1.98
N TRP A 13 -7.03 -6.73 1.59
CA TRP A 13 -6.05 -6.19 2.53
C TRP A 13 -6.54 -4.91 3.21
N LEU A 14 -7.14 -3.98 2.45
CA LEU A 14 -7.71 -2.76 2.99
C LEU A 14 -8.88 -3.03 3.94
N THR A 15 -9.71 -4.04 3.62
CA THR A 15 -10.84 -4.46 4.45
C THR A 15 -10.36 -5.08 5.76
N GLN A 16 -9.36 -5.96 5.71
CA GLN A 16 -8.77 -6.62 6.87
C GLN A 16 -8.05 -5.65 7.80
N CYS A 17 -7.40 -4.62 7.24
CA CYS A 17 -6.77 -3.57 8.03
C CYS A 17 -7.77 -2.50 8.53
N GLY A 18 -9.06 -2.58 8.15
CA GLY A 18 -10.07 -1.60 8.53
C GLY A 18 -9.83 -0.21 7.92
N LEU A 19 -9.09 -0.14 6.80
CA LEU A 19 -8.62 1.10 6.18
C LEU A 19 -9.60 1.65 5.13
N ILE A 20 -10.67 0.91 4.84
CA ILE A 20 -11.70 1.33 3.88
C ILE A 20 -12.31 2.67 4.33
N GLY A 21 -12.25 3.67 3.45
CA GLY A 21 -12.83 5.00 3.69
C GLY A 21 -11.95 5.95 4.53
N GLN A 22 -10.75 5.52 4.94
CA GLN A 22 -9.78 6.37 5.62
C GLN A 22 -8.79 6.99 4.62
N PRO A 23 -8.34 8.24 4.83
CA PRO A 23 -7.21 8.77 4.08
C PRO A 23 -5.96 7.93 4.39
N LEU A 24 -5.25 7.50 3.35
CA LEU A 24 -4.04 6.69 3.47
C LEU A 24 -2.82 7.55 3.16
N ALA A 25 -1.84 7.55 4.07
CA ALA A 25 -0.52 8.11 3.85
C ALA A 25 0.42 7.00 3.34
N ILE A 26 1.09 7.25 2.21
CA ILE A 26 2.06 6.34 1.63
C ILE A 26 3.43 7.01 1.66
N SER A 27 4.37 6.41 2.37
CA SER A 27 5.76 6.86 2.44
C SER A 27 6.68 5.83 1.80
N VAL A 28 7.46 6.27 0.81
CA VAL A 28 8.42 5.42 0.11
C VAL A 28 9.83 5.72 0.64
N MET A 29 10.45 4.73 1.26
CA MET A 29 11.81 4.76 1.76
C MET A 29 12.72 3.81 0.94
N PRO A 30 14.05 3.96 1.00
CA PRO A 30 14.95 2.99 0.40
C PRO A 30 14.63 1.58 0.95
N SER A 31 14.25 0.66 0.06
CA SER A 31 13.90 -0.73 0.38
C SER A 31 12.62 -0.94 1.22
N GLN A 32 11.82 0.10 1.48
CA GLN A 32 10.60 -0.03 2.30
C GLN A 32 9.48 0.89 1.80
N VAL A 33 8.24 0.41 1.87
CA VAL A 33 7.04 1.23 1.67
C VAL A 33 6.21 1.11 2.93
N ASP A 34 5.95 2.26 3.57
CA ASP A 34 5.07 2.35 4.74
C ASP A 34 3.70 2.88 4.33
N ILE A 35 2.66 2.20 4.79
CA ILE A 35 1.26 2.58 4.61
C ILE A 35 0.65 2.86 5.98
N GLN A 36 0.16 4.07 6.18
CA GLN A 36 -0.37 4.56 7.46
C GLN A 36 -1.72 5.26 7.27
N ILE A 37 -2.47 5.43 8.37
CA ILE A 37 -3.71 6.23 8.46
C ILE A 37 -3.44 7.59 9.09
#